data_AF-A0A8D0LBW2-F1
#
_entry.id   AF-A0A8D0LBW2-F1
#
_cell.length_a   1.000
_cell.length_b   1.000
_cell.length_c   1.000
_cell.angle_alpha   90.00
_cell.angle_beta   90.00
_cell.angle_gamma   90.00
#
_symmetry.space_group_name_H-M   'P 1'
#
loop_
_entity.id
_entity.type
_entity.pdbx_description
1 polymer ?
#
loop_
_entity_poly.entity_id
_entity_poly.type
_entity_poly.pdbx_seq_one_letter_code
_entity_poly.pdbx_strand_id
1 'polypeptide(L)'
;MYGLLKQWDKYLGDFSASEVWLPHRYEEHSHNCYTYALTFINCVLAAQGKKQMNKNEFTERFVIPQTRKASKYITVYQEIAENYFYIVDHPDQPKNNSEGDSLLQ
;
A
#
# COMPACT_ATOMS: atom_id res chain seq x y z
N MET A 1 22.74 -10.21 11.89
CA MET A 1 21.60 -9.72 11.07
C MET A 1 21.32 -10.57 9.81
N TYR A 2 22.33 -11.21 9.19
CA TYR A 2 22.15 -12.03 7.97
C TYR A 2 21.47 -13.40 8.12
N GLY A 3 21.43 -13.98 9.33
CA GLY A 3 20.86 -15.33 9.53
C GLY A 3 19.34 -15.40 9.33
N LEU A 4 18.62 -14.34 9.71
CA LEU A 4 17.16 -14.28 9.64
C LEU A 4 16.66 -14.03 8.21
N LEU A 5 17.37 -13.20 7.44
CA LEU A 5 17.06 -12.96 6.02
C LEU A 5 17.23 -14.24 5.19
N LYS A 6 18.26 -15.04 5.46
CA LYS A 6 18.50 -16.32 4.75
C LYS A 6 17.47 -17.39 5.07
N GLN A 7 16.67 -17.21 6.11
CA GLN A 7 15.63 -18.16 6.55
C GLN A 7 14.23 -17.55 6.47
N TRP A 8 14.09 -16.36 5.88
CA TRP A 8 12.83 -15.63 5.83
C TRP A 8 11.71 -16.46 5.20
N ASP A 9 12.00 -17.13 4.08
CA ASP A 9 11.04 -17.99 3.39
C ASP A 9 10.58 -19.16 4.26
N LYS A 10 11.49 -19.75 5.05
CA LYS A 10 11.16 -20.81 5.99
C LYS A 10 10.23 -20.29 7.08
N TYR A 11 10.56 -19.16 7.73
CA TYR A 11 9.71 -18.58 8.76
C TYR A 11 8.34 -18.18 8.23
N LEU A 12 8.29 -17.61 7.02
CA LEU A 12 7.04 -17.28 6.36
C LEU A 12 6.24 -18.55 6.04
N GLY A 13 6.90 -19.61 5.57
CA GLY A 13 6.28 -20.91 5.32
C GLY A 13 5.66 -21.52 6.58
N ASP A 14 6.45 -21.60 7.67
CA ASP A 14 5.99 -22.13 8.96
C ASP A 14 4.84 -21.28 9.54
N PHE A 15 4.93 -19.95 9.41
CA PHE A 15 3.88 -19.02 9.83
C PHE A 15 2.60 -19.20 9.00
N SER A 16 2.73 -19.37 7.68
CA SER A 16 1.59 -19.59 6.76
C SER A 16 0.89 -20.92 7.02
N ALA A 17 1.66 -21.96 7.39
CA ALA A 17 1.14 -23.30 7.66
C ALA A 17 0.46 -23.43 9.03
N SER A 18 0.56 -22.41 9.88
CA SER A 18 -0.14 -22.37 11.17
C SER A 18 -1.66 -22.46 10.99
N GLU A 19 -2.32 -23.22 11.87
CA GLU A 19 -3.79 -23.33 11.91
C GLU A 19 -4.49 -21.97 12.05
N VAL A 20 -3.76 -20.96 12.55
CA VAL A 20 -4.27 -19.60 12.70
C VAL A 20 -4.63 -18.99 11.35
N TRP A 21 -3.84 -19.24 10.29
CA TRP A 21 -3.92 -18.56 8.98
C TRP A 21 -4.49 -19.44 7.86
N LEU A 22 -5.36 -20.39 8.21
CA LEU A 22 -6.04 -21.22 7.23
C LEU A 22 -7.05 -20.38 6.41
N PRO A 23 -7.22 -20.66 5.10
CA PRO A 23 -8.07 -19.84 4.23
C PRO A 23 -9.52 -19.66 4.73
N HIS A 24 -10.11 -20.68 5.33
CA HIS A 24 -11.49 -20.66 5.84
C HIS A 24 -11.66 -19.83 7.13
N ARG A 25 -10.57 -19.32 7.72
CA ARG A 25 -10.60 -18.43 8.89
C ARG A 25 -10.53 -16.96 8.49
N TYR A 26 -10.46 -16.66 7.19
CA TYR A 26 -10.47 -15.30 6.68
C TYR A 26 -11.69 -14.53 7.19
N GLU A 27 -11.43 -13.33 7.72
CA GLU A 27 -12.46 -12.38 8.10
C GLU A 27 -12.00 -10.97 7.70
N GLU A 28 -12.86 -10.28 6.94
CA GLU A 28 -12.55 -9.01 6.27
C GLU A 28 -12.01 -7.95 7.23
N HIS A 29 -12.50 -7.87 8.47
CA HIS A 29 -12.18 -6.78 9.40
C HIS A 29 -11.05 -7.10 10.37
N SER A 30 -10.88 -8.37 10.71
CA SER A 30 -10.07 -8.83 11.85
C SER A 30 -9.08 -9.94 11.53
N HIS A 31 -9.25 -10.66 10.42
CA HIS A 31 -8.40 -11.79 10.03
C HIS A 31 -8.17 -11.82 8.51
N ASN A 32 -7.53 -10.78 8.02
CA ASN A 32 -7.30 -10.54 6.59
C ASN A 32 -5.80 -10.44 6.25
N CYS A 33 -5.50 -10.22 4.98
CA CYS A 33 -4.13 -10.07 4.46
C CYS A 33 -3.32 -8.95 5.16
N TYR A 34 -3.98 -7.87 5.58
CA TYR A 34 -3.34 -6.79 6.31
C TYR A 34 -2.89 -7.26 7.69
N THR A 35 -3.79 -7.90 8.44
CA THR A 35 -3.46 -8.44 9.77
C THR A 35 -2.46 -9.58 9.70
N TYR A 36 -2.48 -10.38 8.63
CA TYR A 36 -1.48 -11.41 8.35
C TYR A 36 -0.08 -10.81 8.27
N ALA A 37 0.10 -9.82 7.39
CA ALA A 37 1.40 -9.18 7.17
C ALA A 37 1.90 -8.49 8.44
N LEU A 38 1.04 -7.76 9.14
CA LEU A 38 1.40 -7.07 10.37
C LEU A 38 1.80 -8.06 11.48
N THR A 39 1.03 -9.14 11.65
CA THR A 39 1.33 -10.17 12.66
C THR A 39 2.68 -10.82 12.38
N PHE A 40 2.92 -11.23 11.13
CA PHE A 40 4.20 -11.85 10.74
C PHE A 40 5.39 -10.94 11.00
N ILE A 41 5.31 -9.68 10.56
CA ILE A 41 6.37 -8.69 10.78
C ILE A 41 6.62 -8.48 12.27
N ASN A 42 5.56 -8.41 13.08
CA ASN A 42 5.68 -8.27 14.54
C ASN A 42 6.30 -9.50 15.21
N CYS A 43 6.02 -10.71 14.72
CA CYS A 43 6.72 -11.92 15.16
C CYS A 43 8.23 -11.81 14.89
N VAL A 44 8.62 -11.35 13.69
CA VAL A 44 10.04 -11.16 13.36
C VAL A 44 10.68 -10.05 14.18
N LEU A 45 10.00 -8.93 14.41
CA LEU A 45 10.49 -7.85 15.26
C LEU A 45 10.70 -8.33 16.69
N ALA A 46 9.74 -9.07 17.25
CA ALA A 46 9.87 -9.66 18.58
C ALA A 46 11.06 -10.62 18.68
N ALA A 47 11.24 -11.51 17.69
CA ALA A 47 12.40 -12.40 17.62
C ALA A 47 13.75 -11.66 17.52
N GLN A 48 13.74 -10.40 17.05
CA GLN A 48 14.91 -9.53 16.99
C GLN A 48 15.04 -8.62 18.22
N GLY A 49 14.18 -8.74 19.23
CA GLY A 49 14.16 -7.85 20.40
C GLY A 49 13.77 -6.41 20.08
N LYS A 50 13.07 -6.18 18.95
CA LYS A 50 12.61 -4.86 18.51
C LYS A 50 11.16 -4.60 18.93
N LYS A 51 10.83 -3.32 19.10
CA LYS A 51 9.45 -2.86 19.34
C LYS A 51 8.55 -3.32 18.19
N GLN A 52 7.41 -3.93 18.53
CA GLN A 52 6.36 -4.26 17.58
C GLN A 52 5.65 -2.99 17.08
N MET A 53 5.12 -3.05 15.86
CA MET A 53 4.37 -1.96 15.27
C MET A 53 2.87 -2.13 15.48
N ASN A 54 2.18 -1.02 15.74
CA ASN A 54 0.72 -0.99 15.69
C ASN A 54 0.21 -0.78 14.26
N LYS A 55 -1.12 -0.80 14.07
CA LYS A 55 -1.74 -0.64 12.75
C LYS A 55 -1.39 0.70 12.08
N ASN A 56 -1.39 1.79 12.83
CA ASN A 56 -1.12 3.12 12.29
C ASN A 56 0.34 3.23 11.84
N GLU A 57 1.28 2.82 12.70
CA GLU A 57 2.72 2.81 12.40
C GLU A 57 3.03 1.98 11.15
N PHE A 58 2.44 0.78 11.03
CA PHE A 58 2.62 -0.07 9.85
C PHE A 58 2.02 0.54 8.59
N THR A 59 0.81 1.09 8.69
CA THR A 59 0.09 1.68 7.57
C THR A 59 0.83 2.90 7.01
N GLU A 60 1.21 3.83 7.88
CA GLU A 60 1.90 5.06 7.49
C GLU A 60 3.26 4.76 6.85
N ARG A 61 4.00 3.82 7.41
CA ARG A 61 5.37 3.55 6.99
C ARG A 61 5.47 2.67 5.74
N PHE A 62 4.57 1.70 5.58
CA PHE A 62 4.71 0.67 4.54
C PHE A 62 3.54 0.60 3.57
N VAL A 63 2.31 0.84 4.01
CA VAL A 63 1.13 0.66 3.14
C VAL A 63 0.88 1.92 2.31
N ILE A 64 0.76 3.09 2.95
CA ILE A 64 0.45 4.37 2.28
C ILE A 64 1.42 4.70 1.13
N PRO A 65 2.75 4.54 1.26
CA PRO A 65 3.66 4.85 0.17
C PRO A 65 3.41 3.99 -1.07
N GLN A 66 3.11 2.69 -0.88
CA GLN A 66 2.87 1.76 -1.97
C GLN A 66 1.49 1.96 -2.59
N THR A 67 0.45 2.21 -1.79
CA THR A 67 -0.90 2.50 -2.30
C THR A 67 -0.96 3.83 -3.05
N ARG A 68 -0.23 4.87 -2.60
CA ARG A 68 -0.08 6.12 -3.37
C ARG A 68 0.58 5.87 -4.72
N LYS A 69 1.65 5.05 -4.75
CA LYS A 69 2.33 4.69 -6.00
C LYS A 69 1.39 3.90 -6.92
N ALA A 70 0.70 2.89 -6.40
CA ALA A 70 -0.28 2.10 -7.15
C ALA A 70 -1.41 2.98 -7.69
N SER A 71 -1.98 3.87 -6.88
CA SER A 71 -3.01 4.83 -7.29
C SER A 71 -2.55 5.66 -8.49
N LYS A 72 -1.33 6.21 -8.48
CA LYS A 72 -0.80 6.95 -9.63
C LYS A 72 -0.78 6.10 -10.90
N TYR A 73 -0.29 4.86 -10.83
CA TYR A 73 -0.23 3.99 -12.00
C TYR A 73 -1.61 3.57 -12.49
N ILE A 74 -2.54 3.29 -11.58
CA ILE A 74 -3.93 2.97 -11.91
C ILE A 74 -4.57 4.14 -12.65
N THR A 75 -4.44 5.37 -12.14
CA THR A 75 -4.97 6.57 -12.79
C THR A 75 -4.39 6.76 -14.19
N VAL A 76 -3.06 6.68 -14.35
CA VAL A 76 -2.43 6.82 -15.67
C VAL A 76 -2.89 5.72 -16.63
N TYR A 77 -2.96 4.48 -16.16
CA TYR A 77 -3.38 3.35 -16.98
C TYR A 77 -4.82 3.51 -17.45
N GLN A 78 -5.74 3.88 -16.55
CA GLN A 78 -7.16 4.08 -16.87
C GLN A 78 -7.33 5.17 -17.93
N GLU A 79 -6.68 6.33 -17.74
CA GLU A 79 -6.79 7.42 -18.70
C GLU A 79 -6.23 7.06 -20.07
N ILE A 80 -5.05 6.42 -20.13
CA ILE A 80 -4.47 6.02 -21.41
C ILE A 80 -5.32 4.95 -22.09
N ALA A 81 -5.93 4.03 -21.34
CA ALA A 81 -6.80 3.00 -21.88
C ALA A 81 -8.07 3.59 -22.51
N GLU A 82 -8.60 4.68 -21.95
CA GLU A 82 -9.82 5.34 -22.43
C GLU A 82 -9.55 6.40 -23.50
N ASN A 83 -8.51 7.22 -23.31
CA ASN A 83 -8.26 8.44 -24.08
C ASN A 83 -6.96 8.41 -24.91
N TYR A 84 -6.16 7.33 -24.83
CA TYR A 84 -4.87 7.16 -25.51
C TYR A 84 -3.73 8.10 -25.09
N PHE A 85 -3.98 9.03 -24.18
CA PHE A 85 -2.99 9.92 -23.60
C PHE A 85 -3.33 10.25 -22.14
N TYR A 86 -2.36 10.75 -21.38
CA TYR A 86 -2.56 11.24 -20.01
C TYR A 86 -1.89 12.61 -19.87
N ILE A 87 -2.67 13.64 -19.48
CA ILE A 87 -2.17 15.00 -19.31
C ILE A 87 -1.79 15.22 -17.85
N VAL A 88 -0.61 15.80 -17.62
CA VAL A 88 -0.15 16.21 -16.29
C VAL A 88 -0.11 17.72 -16.24
N ASP A 89 -0.77 18.30 -15.24
CA ASP A 89 -0.62 19.72 -14.95
C ASP A 89 0.84 20.02 -14.59
N HIS A 90 1.48 20.88 -15.38
CA HIS A 90 2.81 21.35 -15.05
C HIS A 90 2.71 22.34 -13.88
N PRO A 91 3.41 22.11 -12.76
CA PRO A 91 3.29 22.95 -11.56
C PRO A 91 3.68 24.42 -11.79
N ASP A 92 4.45 24.71 -12.86
CA ASP A 92 4.88 26.07 -13.22
C ASP A 92 3.96 26.81 -14.22
N GLN A 93 2.79 26.27 -14.56
CA GLN A 93 1.83 27.08 -15.33
C GLN A 93 1.09 28.05 -14.39
N PRO A 94 1.23 29.38 -14.58
CA PRO A 94 0.33 30.31 -13.90
C PRO A 94 -1.09 29.95 -14.31
N LYS A 95 -1.98 29.77 -13.31
CA LYS A 95 -3.41 29.61 -13.53
C LYS A 95 -3.91 30.82 -14.30
N ASN A 96 -4.01 30.70 -15.63
CA ASN A 96 -4.71 31.67 -16.43
C ASN A 96 -6.19 31.48 -16.11
N ASN A 97 -6.68 32.28 -15.17
CA ASN A 97 -8.12 32.50 -14.98
C ASN A 97 -8.64 33.18 -16.26
N SER A 98 -8.93 32.40 -17.29
CA SER A 98 -9.84 32.85 -18.34
C SER A 98 -11.25 32.71 -17.76
N GLU A 99 -11.64 33.69 -16.92
CA GLU A 99 -13.05 34.01 -16.76
C GLU A 99 -13.56 34.40 -18.14
N GLY A 100 -14.42 33.54 -18.69
CA GLY A 100 -14.99 33.72 -20.00
C GLY A 100 -15.80 35.01 -20.07
N ASP A 101 -15.61 35.71 -21.18
CA ASP A 101 -16.61 36.55 -21.81
C ASP A 101 -18.00 35.89 -21.69
N SER A 102 -18.82 36.43 -20.81
CA SER A 102 -20.27 36.36 -20.95
C SER A 102 -20.89 37.54 -20.23
N LEU A 103 -21.12 38.61 -20.98
CA LEU A 103 -22.39 39.35 -20.98
C LEU A 103 -22.37 40.35 -22.15
N LEU A 104 -22.75 39.82 -23.31
CA LEU A 104 -23.49 40.60 -24.30
C LEU A 104 -24.92 40.79 -23.75
N GLN A 105 -25.22 41.98 -23.23
CA GLN A 105 -26.49 42.70 -23.43
C GLN A 105 -26.39 44.15 -22.96
#